data_AF-A0A914S5G7-F1
#
_entry.id   AF-A0A914S5G7-F1
#
_cell.length_a   1.000
_cell.length_b   1.000
_cell.length_c   1.000
_cell.angle_alpha   90.00
_cell.angle_beta   90.00
_cell.angle_gamma   90.00
#
_symmetry.space_group_name_H-M   'P 1'
#
loop_
_entity.id
_entity.type
_entity.pdbx_description
1 polymer ?
#
loop_
_entity_poly.entity_id
_entity_poly.type
_entity_poly.pdbx_seq_one_letter_code
_entity_poly.pdbx_strand_id
1 'polypeptide(L)'
;MAFLKRKRFKFNVDLQLVHLSDVPLVNAVLFAKVRLLDGGTFAGVTERVEVLNHSANWNRRFNFMCRIACDPETGVLERCACRISLRKEQKGGKSYQKIGFVDVNLSQFAASGVEGITQSYLLDGY
;
A
#
# COMPACT_ATOMS: atom_id res chain seq x y z
N MET A 1 24.18 24.90 -12.86
CA MET A 1 22.84 24.33 -13.16
C MET A 1 21.95 24.60 -11.96
N ALA A 2 20.94 25.44 -12.10
CA ALA A 2 20.01 25.71 -11.02
C ALA A 2 19.18 24.45 -10.75
N PHE A 3 19.28 23.90 -9.53
CA PHE A 3 18.33 22.87 -9.09
C PHE A 3 16.96 23.53 -8.94
N LEU A 4 16.15 23.45 -9.99
CA LEU A 4 14.75 23.88 -9.92
C LEU A 4 14.10 23.03 -8.81
N LYS A 5 13.75 23.67 -7.70
CA LYS A 5 13.11 23.00 -6.56
C LYS A 5 11.72 22.56 -7.02
N ARG A 6 11.59 21.29 -7.41
CA ARG A 6 10.33 20.72 -7.92
C ARG A 6 9.21 20.97 -6.92
N LYS A 7 8.10 21.53 -7.41
CA LYS A 7 6.92 21.80 -6.60
C LYS A 7 6.33 20.47 -6.15
N ARG A 8 6.10 20.33 -4.84
CA ARG A 8 5.46 19.16 -4.24
C ARG A 8 4.11 19.55 -3.68
N PHE A 9 3.09 18.76 -4.00
CA PHE A 9 1.73 18.95 -3.53
C PHE A 9 1.43 17.93 -2.43
N LYS A 10 0.66 18.37 -1.43
CA LYS A 10 0.30 17.54 -0.29
C LYS A 10 -1.07 16.92 -0.53
N PHE A 11 -1.16 15.61 -0.41
CA PHE A 11 -2.40 14.85 -0.55
C PHE A 11 -2.72 14.18 0.77
N ASN A 12 -4.01 14.13 1.10
CA ASN A 12 -4.53 13.23 2.11
C ASN A 12 -4.91 11.92 1.43
N VAL A 13 -4.38 10.81 1.92
CA VAL A 13 -4.60 9.49 1.37
C VAL A 13 -5.43 8.70 2.36
N ASP A 14 -6.55 8.22 1.85
CA ASP A 14 -7.43 7.30 2.53
C ASP A 14 -7.38 5.96 1.80
N LEU A 15 -6.75 4.98 2.44
CA LEU A 15 -6.51 3.66 1.86
C LEU A 15 -7.22 2.60 2.69
N GLN A 16 -8.13 1.87 2.07
CA GLN A 16 -8.74 0.68 2.66
C GLN A 16 -8.15 -0.58 2.04
N LEU A 17 -7.49 -1.39 2.87
CA LEU A 17 -7.04 -2.73 2.49
C LEU A 17 -8.13 -3.74 2.87
N VAL A 18 -8.84 -4.23 1.86
CA VAL A 18 -10.03 -5.07 2.01
C VAL A 18 -9.64 -6.50 2.33
N HIS A 19 -9.12 -7.24 1.34
CA HIS A 19 -8.82 -8.66 1.46
C HIS A 19 -7.71 -9.09 0.50
N LEU A 20 -7.23 -10.32 0.70
CA LEU A 20 -6.39 -11.07 -0.21
C LEU A 20 -7.10 -12.38 -0.54
N SER A 21 -7.36 -12.64 -1.82
CA SER A 21 -7.96 -13.88 -2.31
C SER A 21 -6.89 -14.87 -2.79
N ASP A 22 -7.35 -16.06 -3.18
CA ASP A 22 -6.54 -17.08 -3.89
C ASP A 22 -5.27 -17.49 -3.13
N VAL A 23 -5.36 -17.52 -1.79
CA VAL A 23 -4.25 -17.88 -0.91
C VAL A 23 -4.15 -19.41 -0.84
N PRO A 24 -3.03 -20.02 -1.27
CA PRO A 24 -2.85 -21.48 -1.23
C PRO A 24 -2.60 -22.00 0.19
N LEU A 25 -2.27 -21.11 1.12
CA LEU A 25 -1.86 -21.41 2.49
C LEU A 25 -3.06 -21.50 3.43
N VAL A 26 -3.68 -22.67 3.52
CA VAL A 26 -4.77 -22.93 4.49
C VAL A 26 -4.22 -22.87 5.93
N ASN A 27 -4.99 -22.29 6.86
CA ASN A 27 -4.65 -22.15 8.29
C ASN A 27 -3.40 -21.28 8.59
N ALA A 28 -3.00 -20.42 7.67
CA ALA A 28 -1.96 -19.43 7.94
C ALA A 28 -2.55 -18.17 8.60
N VAL A 29 -1.77 -17.52 9.46
CA VAL A 29 -2.08 -16.17 9.95
C VAL A 29 -1.30 -15.16 9.13
N LEU A 30 -2.01 -14.20 8.52
CA LEU A 30 -1.44 -13.17 7.66
C LEU A 30 -1.68 -11.77 8.21
N PHE A 31 -0.75 -10.86 7.91
CA PHE A 31 -0.92 -9.43 8.11
C PHE A 31 -0.21 -8.66 6.99
N ALA A 32 -0.66 -7.43 6.72
CA ALA A 32 -0.05 -6.56 5.75
C ALA A 32 0.71 -5.42 6.42
N LYS A 33 1.84 -5.03 5.84
CA LYS A 33 2.55 -3.78 6.15
C LYS A 33 2.42 -2.82 4.98
N VAL A 34 1.75 -1.70 5.21
CA VAL A 34 1.61 -0.59 4.26
C VAL A 34 2.70 0.44 4.55
N ARG A 35 3.47 0.87 3.55
CA ARG A 35 4.49 1.91 3.72
C ARG A 35 4.61 2.80 2.50
N LEU A 36 4.82 4.09 2.74
CA LEU A 36 5.27 4.99 1.67
C LEU A 36 6.73 4.67 1.33
N LEU A 37 7.02 4.54 0.03
CA LEU A 37 8.38 4.46 -0.50
C LEU A 37 8.89 5.84 -0.90
N ASP A 38 7.98 6.70 -1.33
CA ASP A 38 8.23 8.09 -1.67
C ASP A 38 7.10 8.98 -1.13
N GLY A 39 7.35 10.29 -1.09
CA GLY A 39 6.36 11.29 -0.70
C GLY A 39 6.05 11.34 0.79
N GLY A 40 6.74 10.56 1.63
CA GLY A 40 6.56 10.59 3.08
C GLY A 40 7.24 9.42 3.79
N THR A 41 6.98 9.29 5.08
CA THR A 41 7.58 8.26 5.95
C THR A 41 6.53 7.37 6.62
N PHE A 42 5.28 7.41 6.12
CA PHE A 42 4.20 6.63 6.70
C PHE A 42 4.51 5.12 6.63
N ALA A 43 4.26 4.44 7.75
CA ALA A 43 4.22 3.00 7.82
C ALA A 43 3.11 2.57 8.79
N GLY A 44 2.29 1.61 8.36
CA GLY A 44 1.22 1.02 9.15
C GLY A 44 1.17 -0.48 8.95
N VAL A 45 0.49 -1.18 9.86
CA VAL A 45 0.22 -2.62 9.75
C VAL A 45 -1.25 -2.88 9.99
N THR A 46 -1.77 -3.94 9.39
CA THR A 46 -3.08 -4.48 9.72
C THR A 46 -3.01 -5.35 10.97
N GLU A 47 -4.18 -5.75 11.43
CA GLU A 47 -4.38 -6.89 12.30
C GLU A 47 -3.85 -8.17 11.63
N ARG A 48 -3.59 -9.17 12.47
CA ARG A 48 -3.32 -10.54 12.06
C ARG A 48 -4.64 -11.26 11.89
N VAL A 49 -4.83 -11.90 10.75
CA VAL A 49 -6.07 -12.62 10.43
C VAL A 49 -5.73 -14.01 9.92
N GLU A 50 -6.57 -14.98 10.27
CA GLU A 50 -6.46 -16.32 9.73
C GLU A 50 -6.95 -16.37 8.28
N VAL A 51 -6.30 -17.21 7.48
CA VAL A 51 -6.76 -17.53 6.13
C VAL A 51 -7.90 -18.52 6.24
N LEU A 52 -9.09 -18.08 5.87
CA LEU A 52 -10.31 -18.88 5.82
C LEU A 52 -10.83 -18.88 4.38
N ASN A 53 -11.26 -20.04 3.88
CA ASN A 53 -11.77 -20.18 2.51
C ASN A 53 -10.83 -19.57 1.45
N HIS A 54 -9.53 -19.82 1.57
CA HIS A 54 -8.48 -19.28 0.68
C HIS A 54 -8.41 -17.74 0.64
N SER A 55 -8.91 -17.06 1.67
CA SER A 55 -8.93 -15.60 1.75
C SER A 55 -8.54 -15.08 3.13
N ALA A 56 -7.87 -13.93 3.15
CA ALA A 56 -7.57 -13.16 4.36
C ALA A 56 -8.27 -11.81 4.27
N ASN A 57 -9.14 -11.50 5.24
CA ASN A 57 -9.99 -10.31 5.22
C ASN A 57 -9.60 -9.38 6.37
N TRP A 58 -9.18 -8.15 6.06
CA TRP A 58 -8.79 -7.15 7.06
C TRP A 58 -9.79 -6.00 7.16
N ASN A 59 -10.31 -5.52 6.02
CA ASN A 59 -11.13 -4.30 5.96
C ASN A 59 -10.50 -3.10 6.70
N ARG A 60 -9.17 -3.01 6.66
CA ARG A 60 -8.40 -2.05 7.46
C ARG A 60 -8.20 -0.74 6.70
N ARG A 61 -8.59 0.37 7.32
CA ARG A 61 -8.38 1.72 6.79
C ARG A 61 -7.10 2.35 7.33
N PHE A 62 -6.37 3.03 6.47
CA PHE A 62 -5.17 3.81 6.78
C PHE A 62 -5.36 5.23 6.28
N ASN A 63 -5.13 6.21 7.16
CA ASN A 63 -5.17 7.62 6.83
C ASN A 63 -3.79 8.21 7.01
N PHE A 64 -3.23 8.78 5.94
CA PHE A 64 -1.90 9.38 6.00
C PHE A 64 -1.74 10.46 4.93
N MET A 65 -0.69 11.27 5.08
CA MET A 65 -0.37 12.31 4.13
C MET A 65 0.83 11.90 3.27
N CYS A 66 0.77 12.19 1.98
CA CYS A 66 1.92 12.07 1.08
C CYS A 66 2.16 13.40 0.34
N ARG A 67 3.38 13.57 -0.18
CA ARG A 67 3.81 14.72 -0.97
C ARG A 67 4.28 14.23 -2.32
N ILE A 68 3.54 14.57 -3.37
CA ILE A 68 3.84 14.13 -4.74
C ILE A 68 4.44 15.30 -5.50
N ALA A 69 5.60 15.08 -6.14
CA ALA A 69 6.19 16.07 -7.02
C ALA A 69 5.43 16.14 -8.34
N CYS A 70 5.53 17.28 -9.00
CA CYS A 70 4.94 17.51 -10.30
C CYS A 70 6.05 17.80 -11.29
N ASP A 71 5.97 17.20 -12.47
CA ASP A 71 6.80 17.58 -13.60
C ASP A 71 6.50 19.05 -13.95
N PRO A 72 7.51 19.93 -13.97
CA PRO A 72 7.30 21.36 -14.17
C PRO A 72 6.94 21.74 -15.60
N GLU A 73 7.21 20.87 -16.58
CA GLU A 73 6.94 21.14 -18.00
C GLU A 73 5.54 20.66 -18.38
N THR A 74 5.17 19.46 -17.94
CA THR A 74 3.90 18.82 -18.32
C THR A 74 2.78 19.02 -17.29
N GLY A 75 3.12 19.38 -16.05
CA GLY A 75 2.15 19.47 -14.96
C GLY A 75 1.67 18.10 -14.44
N VAL A 76 2.25 16.99 -14.92
CA VAL A 76 1.87 15.63 -14.53
C VAL A 76 2.48 15.28 -13.17
N LEU A 77 1.68 14.65 -12.31
CA LEU A 77 2.16 14.14 -11.02
C LEU A 77 3.14 12.98 -11.22
N GLU A 78 4.32 13.10 -10.63
CA GLU A 78 5.33 12.04 -10.61
C GLU A 78 4.82 10.81 -9.84
N ARG A 79 5.40 9.64 -10.13
CA ARG A 79 5.06 8.39 -9.44
C ARG A 79 5.32 8.50 -7.94
N CYS A 80 4.32 8.19 -7.12
CA CYS A 80 4.44 8.14 -5.66
C CYS A 80 4.11 6.73 -5.17
N ALA A 81 5.14 5.92 -4.95
CA ALA A 81 4.94 4.50 -4.64
C ALA A 81 4.61 4.24 -3.16
N CYS A 82 3.54 3.48 -2.93
CA CYS A 82 3.15 2.94 -1.64
C CYS A 82 3.21 1.41 -1.71
N ARG A 83 4.05 0.79 -0.88
CA ARG A 83 4.20 -0.66 -0.83
C ARG A 83 3.26 -1.28 0.17
N ILE A 84 2.47 -2.25 -0.27
CA ILE A 84 1.71 -3.15 0.58
C ILE A 84 2.45 -4.49 0.58
N SER A 85 3.06 -4.84 1.71
CA SER A 85 3.85 -6.06 1.92
C SER A 85 3.03 -7.07 2.72
N LEU A 86 2.73 -8.21 2.13
CA LEU A 86 2.04 -9.29 2.81
C LEU A 86 3.04 -10.20 3.52
N ARG A 87 2.65 -10.58 4.75
CA ARG A 87 3.52 -11.28 5.69
C ARG A 87 2.75 -12.40 6.35
N LYS A 88 3.35 -13.59 6.34
CA LYS A 88 2.87 -14.76 7.07
C LYS A 88 3.52 -14.80 8.44
N GLU A 89 2.72 -14.96 9.47
CA GLU A 89 3.20 -15.18 10.82
C GLU A 89 3.97 -16.51 10.94
N GLN A 90 5.02 -16.50 11.75
CA GLN A 90 5.82 -17.67 12.08
C GLN A 90 6.18 -17.67 13.57
N LYS A 91 6.40 -18.88 14.13
CA LYS A 91 6.84 -19.08 15.53
C LYS A 91 5.91 -18.42 16.56
N GLY A 92 4.59 -18.52 16.36
CA GLY A 92 3.57 -17.96 17.25
C GLY A 92 3.72 -16.45 17.44
N GLY A 93 3.85 -15.71 16.33
CA GLY A 93 3.90 -14.24 16.33
C GLY A 93 5.29 -13.63 16.50
N LYS A 94 6.32 -14.41 16.87
CA LYS A 94 7.68 -13.91 17.13
C LYS A 94 8.45 -13.51 15.86
N SER A 95 8.05 -14.06 14.71
CA SER A 95 8.70 -13.80 13.43
C SER A 95 7.68 -13.79 12.31
N TYR A 96 8.11 -13.38 11.13
CA TYR A 96 7.27 -13.41 9.94
C TYR A 96 8.09 -13.72 8.70
N GLN A 97 7.43 -14.33 7.72
CA GLN A 97 7.92 -14.52 6.37
C GLN A 97 7.23 -13.55 5.44
N LYS A 98 8.00 -12.87 4.59
CA LYS A 98 7.43 -12.05 3.52
C LYS A 98 6.95 -12.98 2.41
N ILE A 99 5.68 -12.86 2.02
CA ILE A 99 5.07 -13.76 1.03
C ILE A 99 4.86 -13.09 -0.34
N GLY A 100 4.75 -11.76 -0.36
CA GLY A 100 4.64 -10.99 -1.59
C GLY A 100 4.38 -9.52 -1.30
N PHE A 101 4.43 -8.69 -2.33
CA PHE A 101 4.11 -7.27 -2.20
C PHE A 101 3.48 -6.70 -3.46
N VAL A 102 2.92 -5.50 -3.34
CA VAL A 102 2.54 -4.66 -4.47
C VAL A 102 2.95 -3.22 -4.20
N ASP A 103 3.42 -2.52 -5.23
CA ASP A 103 3.71 -1.09 -5.21
C ASP A 103 2.61 -0.30 -5.93
N VAL A 104 1.70 0.26 -5.15
CA VAL A 104 0.61 1.11 -5.65
C VAL A 104 1.14 2.51 -5.94
N ASN A 105 0.89 3.02 -7.14
CA ASN A 105 1.22 4.40 -7.47
C ASN A 105 0.09 5.35 -7.04
N LEU A 106 0.30 6.07 -5.94
CA LEU A 106 -0.69 6.99 -5.38
C LEU A 106 -1.02 8.17 -6.30
N SER A 107 -0.15 8.55 -7.24
CA SER A 107 -0.44 9.66 -8.15
C SER A 107 -1.61 9.38 -9.10
N GLN A 108 -1.88 8.09 -9.39
CA GLN A 108 -3.03 7.67 -10.20
C GLN A 108 -4.38 7.89 -9.49
N PHE A 109 -4.36 8.10 -8.17
CA PHE A 109 -5.55 8.25 -7.33
C PHE A 109 -5.77 9.68 -6.86
N ALA A 110 -4.92 10.64 -7.24
CA ALA A 110 -4.96 12.02 -6.76
C ALA A 110 -6.29 12.75 -7.05
N ALA A 111 -7.12 12.23 -7.96
CA ALA A 111 -8.44 12.76 -8.34
C ALA A 111 -9.61 11.82 -7.98
N SER A 112 -9.42 10.81 -7.11
CA SER A 112 -10.48 9.85 -6.76
C SER A 112 -11.68 10.47 -6.04
N GLY A 113 -11.54 11.69 -5.50
CA GLY A 113 -12.61 12.38 -4.79
C GLY A 113 -13.15 11.59 -3.59
N VAL A 114 -14.42 11.83 -3.25
CA VAL A 114 -15.11 11.18 -2.12
C VAL A 114 -15.58 9.76 -2.46
N GLU A 115 -15.84 9.48 -3.74
CA GLU A 115 -16.32 8.18 -4.21
C GLU A 115 -15.24 7.10 -4.10
N GLY A 116 -13.96 7.49 -4.14
CA GLY A 116 -12.84 6.56 -4.05
C GLY A 116 -12.68 5.71 -5.31
N ILE A 117 -11.63 4.89 -5.35
CA ILE A 117 -11.38 3.96 -6.45
C ILE A 117 -10.98 2.62 -5.84
N THR A 118 -11.67 1.55 -6.25
CA THR A 118 -11.34 0.17 -5.88
C THR A 118 -10.48 -0.45 -6.97
N GLN A 119 -9.38 -1.10 -6.60
CA GLN A 119 -8.49 -1.82 -7.51
C GLN A 119 -8.02 -3.13 -6.88
N SER A 120 -7.79 -4.14 -7.71
CA SER A 120 -7.19 -5.42 -7.32
C SER A 120 -5.83 -5.57 -7.99
N TYR A 121 -4.89 -6.18 -7.28
CA TYR A 121 -3.51 -6.35 -7.75
C TYR A 121 -3.04 -7.78 -7.56
N LEU A 122 -2.21 -8.24 -8.50
CA LEU A 122 -1.42 -9.44 -8.31
C LEU A 122 -0.20 -9.11 -7.45
N LEU A 123 0.22 -10.08 -6.64
CA LEU A 123 1.38 -9.93 -5.78
C LEU A 123 2.65 -10.26 -6.54
N ASP A 124 3.64 -9.39 -6.43
CA ASP A 124 5.00 -9.67 -6.84
C ASP A 124 5.71 -10.54 -5.78
N GLY A 125 6.61 -11.40 -6.25
CA GLY A 125 7.54 -12.16 -5.41
C GLY A 125 8.62 -11.27 -4.79
N TYR A 126 9.20 -11.73 -3.68
CA TYR A 126 10.32 -11.07 -3.01
C TYR A 126 11.68 -11.50 -3.54
#